data_AF-A0A9X2EJV0-F1
#
_entry.id   AF-A0A9X2EJV0-F1
#
_cell.length_a   1.000
_cell.length_b   1.000
_cell.length_c   1.000
_cell.angle_alpha   90.00
_cell.angle_beta   90.00
_cell.angle_gamma   90.00
#
_symmetry.space_group_name_H-M   'P 1'
#
loop_
_entity.id
_entity.type
_entity.pdbx_description
1 polymer ?
#
loop_
_entity_poly.entity_id
_entity_poly.type
_entity_poly.pdbx_seq_one_letter_code
_entity_poly.pdbx_strand_id
1 'polypeptide(L)'
;MLNKSQSISARLSAVDYNYLMSIDRNGAITQSEKVRELIAMARDSTRQVNSVQAYLSSAEALLPLKARYLEESQRSLLIEAVLELLAESAAVVHNSTDCEPIAPVLERNLLPAVDAFLEKMVLLSRQGVPRSIHRETAEKIRHRLELETAD
;
A
#
# COMPACT_ATOMS: atom_id res chain seq x y z
N MET A 1 28.98 -11.64 -7.58
CA MET A 1 28.96 -13.03 -8.08
C MET A 1 28.07 -13.03 -9.32
N LEU A 2 28.56 -13.53 -10.47
CA LEU A 2 27.81 -13.51 -11.73
C LEU A 2 26.49 -14.28 -11.60
N ASN A 3 25.35 -13.62 -11.87
CA ASN A 3 24.06 -14.26 -12.11
C ASN A 3 24.23 -15.25 -13.27
N LYS A 4 24.43 -16.54 -12.97
CA LYS A 4 24.46 -17.59 -13.99
C LYS A 4 23.02 -17.78 -14.48
N SER A 5 22.73 -17.30 -15.68
CA SER A 5 21.50 -17.66 -16.38
C SER A 5 21.45 -19.18 -16.57
N GLN A 6 20.53 -19.86 -15.92
CA GLN A 6 20.30 -21.29 -16.12
C GLN A 6 19.31 -21.48 -17.26
N SER A 7 19.65 -22.33 -18.22
CA SER A 7 18.73 -22.73 -19.28
C SER A 7 17.77 -23.79 -18.74
N ILE A 8 16.47 -23.54 -18.87
CA ILE A 8 15.41 -24.47 -18.49
C ILE A 8 14.62 -24.79 -19.76
N SER A 9 14.25 -26.07 -19.94
CA SER A 9 13.33 -26.49 -20.99
C SER A 9 11.94 -26.69 -20.38
N ALA A 10 10.91 -26.13 -21.02
CA ALA A 10 9.52 -26.25 -20.61
C ALA A 10 8.73 -26.89 -21.74
N ARG A 11 7.82 -27.81 -21.39
CA ARG A 11 6.87 -28.38 -22.35
C ARG A 11 5.58 -27.58 -22.30
N LEU A 12 5.13 -27.12 -23.46
CA LEU A 12 3.89 -26.39 -23.64
C LEU A 12 2.89 -27.27 -24.39
N SER A 13 1.59 -27.05 -24.15
CA SER A 13 0.58 -27.60 -25.05
C SER A 13 0.70 -26.95 -26.43
N ALA A 14 0.17 -27.60 -27.47
CA ALA A 14 0.16 -27.03 -28.82
C ALA A 14 -0.57 -25.67 -28.86
N VAL A 15 -1.61 -25.51 -28.04
CA VAL A 15 -2.37 -24.26 -27.92
C VAL A 15 -1.52 -23.16 -27.30
N ASP A 16 -0.84 -23.44 -26.19
CA ASP A 16 0.00 -22.46 -25.49
C ASP A 16 1.23 -22.07 -26.31
N TYR A 17 1.80 -23.03 -27.06
CA TYR A 17 2.89 -22.75 -27.99
C TYR A 17 2.44 -21.79 -29.10
N ASN A 18 1.29 -22.05 -29.72
CA ASN A 18 0.75 -21.18 -30.77
C ASN A 18 0.43 -19.79 -30.22
N TYR A 19 -0.14 -19.70 -29.03
CA TYR A 19 -0.37 -18.44 -28.33
C TYR A 19 0.95 -17.69 -28.09
N LEU A 20 1.97 -18.36 -27.52
CA LEU A 20 3.30 -17.78 -27.31
C LEU A 20 3.91 -17.23 -28.60
N MET A 21 3.77 -17.94 -29.72
CA MET A 21 4.32 -17.51 -31.00
C MET A 21 3.60 -16.28 -31.56
N SER A 22 2.30 -16.13 -31.26
CA SER A 22 1.47 -14.99 -31.71
C SER A 22 1.72 -13.66 -30.99
N ILE A 23 2.50 -13.67 -29.90
CA ILE A 23 2.77 -12.45 -29.11
C ILE A 23 3.88 -11.63 -29.76
N ASP A 24 3.55 -10.50 -30.39
CA ASP A 24 4.54 -9.58 -30.97
C ASP A 24 4.73 -8.28 -30.16
N ARG A 25 4.45 -8.33 -28.85
CA ARG A 25 4.52 -7.17 -27.94
C ARG A 25 5.92 -7.00 -27.34
N ASN A 26 6.27 -5.75 -27.02
CA ASN A 26 7.48 -5.34 -26.28
C ASN A 26 8.84 -5.72 -26.90
N GLY A 27 8.91 -6.04 -28.20
CA GLY A 27 10.19 -6.31 -28.88
C GLY A 27 10.86 -7.64 -28.52
N ALA A 28 10.12 -8.58 -27.89
CA ALA A 28 10.59 -9.94 -27.68
C ALA A 28 10.57 -10.72 -28.99
N ILE A 29 11.75 -11.01 -29.54
CA ILE A 29 11.91 -11.60 -30.87
C ILE A 29 12.06 -13.13 -30.77
N THR A 30 12.72 -13.61 -29.71
CA THR A 30 12.99 -15.04 -29.51
C THR A 30 11.97 -15.70 -28.58
N GLN A 31 11.78 -17.01 -28.73
CA GLN A 31 10.86 -17.78 -27.87
C GLN A 31 11.19 -17.63 -26.38
N SER A 32 12.48 -17.63 -26.04
CA SER A 32 12.94 -17.44 -24.65
C SER A 32 12.64 -16.04 -24.12
N GLU A 33 12.71 -15.00 -24.95
CA GLU A 33 12.31 -13.64 -24.55
C GLU A 33 10.81 -13.55 -24.32
N LYS A 34 9.99 -14.12 -25.22
CA LYS A 34 8.53 -14.14 -25.08
C LYS A 34 8.11 -14.84 -23.77
N VAL A 35 8.77 -15.95 -23.42
CA VAL A 35 8.53 -16.64 -22.13
C VAL A 35 8.97 -15.80 -20.94
N ARG A 36 10.13 -15.13 -21.00
CA ARG A 36 10.60 -14.25 -19.91
C ARG A 36 9.66 -13.08 -19.67
N GLU A 37 9.18 -12.45 -20.74
CA GLU A 37 8.18 -11.37 -20.68
C GLU A 37 6.86 -11.85 -20.06
N LEU A 38 6.35 -13.02 -20.48
CA LEU A 38 5.15 -13.61 -19.87
C LEU A 38 5.32 -13.90 -18.37
N ILE A 39 6.48 -14.42 -17.96
CA ILE A 39 6.78 -14.65 -16.54
C ILE A 39 6.87 -13.33 -15.77
N ALA A 40 7.47 -12.29 -16.35
CA ALA A 40 7.56 -10.97 -15.74
C ALA A 40 6.16 -10.35 -15.56
N MET A 41 5.35 -10.35 -16.62
CA MET A 41 3.95 -9.89 -16.58
C MET A 41 3.11 -10.69 -15.58
N ALA A 42 3.26 -12.02 -15.56
CA ALA A 42 2.57 -12.86 -14.59
C ALA A 42 2.97 -12.48 -13.16
N ARG A 43 4.28 -12.36 -12.87
CA ARG A 43 4.78 -11.94 -11.54
C ARG A 43 4.25 -10.58 -11.12
N ASP A 44 4.24 -9.61 -12.02
CA ASP A 44 3.72 -8.27 -11.73
C ASP A 44 2.21 -8.30 -11.46
N SER A 45 1.46 -9.11 -12.22
CA SER A 45 0.02 -9.30 -12.00
C SER A 45 -0.27 -9.97 -10.65
N THR A 46 0.48 -11.01 -10.27
CA THR A 46 0.32 -11.67 -8.96
C THR A 46 0.70 -10.74 -7.83
N ARG A 47 1.73 -9.90 -8.00
CA ARG A 47 2.15 -8.92 -6.99
C ARG A 47 1.07 -7.87 -6.75
N GLN A 48 0.42 -7.38 -7.80
CA GLN A 48 -0.71 -6.45 -7.66
C GLN A 48 -1.91 -7.11 -6.97
N VAL A 49 -2.25 -8.35 -7.33
CA VAL A 49 -3.35 -9.09 -6.69
C VAL A 49 -3.07 -9.34 -5.21
N ASN A 50 -1.85 -9.75 -4.85
CA ASN A 50 -1.44 -9.91 -3.46
C ASN A 50 -1.51 -8.58 -2.71
N SER A 51 -1.14 -7.46 -3.36
CA SER A 51 -1.23 -6.14 -2.75
C SER A 51 -2.65 -5.72 -2.40
N VAL A 52 -3.59 -5.96 -3.30
CA VAL A 52 -5.01 -5.67 -3.10
C VAL A 52 -5.61 -6.59 -2.04
N GLN A 53 -5.26 -7.88 -2.07
CA GLN A 53 -5.76 -8.86 -1.11
C GLN A 53 -5.24 -8.60 0.31
N ALA A 54 -3.98 -8.19 0.45
CA ALA A 54 -3.41 -7.77 1.72
C ALA A 54 -4.11 -6.53 2.28
N TYR A 55 -4.40 -5.55 1.43
CA TYR A 55 -5.15 -4.36 1.80
C TYR A 55 -6.58 -4.70 2.23
N LEU A 56 -7.27 -5.56 1.47
CA LEU A 56 -8.61 -6.01 1.83
C LEU A 56 -8.60 -6.77 3.16
N SER A 57 -7.67 -7.71 3.35
CA SER A 57 -7.56 -8.49 4.58
C SER A 57 -7.19 -7.63 5.80
N SER A 58 -6.30 -6.65 5.65
CA SER A 58 -5.94 -5.74 6.74
C SER A 58 -7.05 -4.75 7.06
N ALA A 59 -7.76 -4.24 6.05
CA ALA A 59 -8.91 -3.37 6.22
C ALA A 59 -10.09 -4.14 6.86
N GLU A 60 -10.31 -5.39 6.48
CA GLU A 60 -11.35 -6.27 7.03
C GLU A 60 -11.23 -6.45 8.54
N ALA A 61 -10.01 -6.54 9.07
CA ALA A 61 -9.79 -6.64 10.52
C ALA A 61 -10.30 -5.39 11.27
N LEU A 62 -10.32 -4.23 10.62
CA LEU A 62 -10.78 -2.97 11.20
C LEU A 62 -12.21 -2.60 10.81
N LEU A 63 -12.82 -3.29 9.83
CA LEU A 63 -14.19 -3.02 9.37
C LEU A 63 -15.24 -3.07 10.50
N PRO A 64 -15.24 -4.07 11.41
CA PRO A 64 -16.22 -4.10 12.50
C PRO A 64 -16.08 -2.90 13.44
N LEU A 65 -14.85 -2.47 13.70
CA LEU A 65 -14.56 -1.33 14.55
C LEU A 65 -14.96 -0.01 13.86
N LYS A 66 -14.62 0.16 12.58
CA LYS A 66 -15.02 1.31 11.76
C LYS A 66 -16.54 1.41 11.65
N ALA A 67 -17.24 0.30 11.41
CA ALA A 67 -18.70 0.26 11.32
C ALA A 67 -19.36 0.71 12.63
N ARG A 68 -18.93 0.14 13.77
CA ARG A 68 -19.40 0.57 15.10
C ARG A 68 -19.10 2.04 15.37
N TYR A 69 -17.92 2.52 14.96
CA TYR A 69 -17.54 3.92 15.14
C TYR A 69 -18.34 4.90 14.28
N LEU A 70 -18.77 4.49 13.09
CA LEU A 70 -19.62 5.31 12.22
C LEU A 70 -21.02 5.53 12.81
N GLU A 71 -21.51 4.59 13.62
CA GLU A 71 -22.79 4.70 14.33
C GLU A 71 -22.72 5.64 15.55
N GLU A 72 -21.51 6.02 16.00
CA GLU A 72 -21.34 6.91 17.14
C GLU A 72 -21.75 8.35 16.83
N SER A 73 -22.46 8.96 17.78
CA SER A 73 -22.92 10.35 17.68
C SER A 73 -21.78 11.38 17.76
N GLN A 74 -20.72 11.05 18.51
CA GLN A 74 -19.54 11.89 18.68
C GLN A 74 -18.32 11.22 18.05
N ARG A 75 -18.06 11.57 16.80
CA ARG A 75 -16.88 11.09 16.06
C ARG A 75 -15.71 12.06 16.21
N SER A 76 -14.53 11.48 16.34
CA SER A 76 -13.25 12.14 16.45
C SER A 76 -12.48 11.89 15.17
N LEU A 77 -12.13 12.97 14.46
CA LEU A 77 -11.32 12.91 13.25
C LEU A 77 -9.92 12.33 13.54
N LEU A 78 -9.42 12.45 14.79
CA LEU A 78 -8.18 11.80 15.21
C LEU A 78 -8.31 10.28 15.16
N ILE A 79 -9.42 9.75 15.68
CA ILE A 79 -9.66 8.31 15.70
C ILE A 79 -9.87 7.78 14.28
N GLU A 80 -10.61 8.52 13.44
CA GLU A 80 -10.77 8.17 12.01
C GLU A 80 -9.41 8.11 11.31
N ALA A 81 -8.55 9.12 11.50
CA ALA A 81 -7.21 9.16 10.90
C ALA A 81 -6.31 8.01 11.37
N VAL A 82 -6.33 7.67 12.66
CA VAL A 82 -5.55 6.53 13.21
C VAL A 82 -6.05 5.20 12.66
N LEU A 83 -7.37 5.00 12.57
CA LEU A 83 -7.95 3.76 12.03
C LEU A 83 -7.61 3.55 10.55
N GLU A 84 -7.46 4.63 9.78
CA GLU A 84 -6.99 4.56 8.40
C GLU A 84 -5.50 4.26 8.31
N LEU A 85 -4.67 4.98 9.08
CA LEU A 85 -3.22 4.73 9.12
C LEU A 85 -2.91 3.27 9.49
N LEU A 86 -3.62 2.70 10.47
CA LEU A 86 -3.44 1.30 10.87
C LEU A 86 -3.80 0.32 9.74
N ALA A 87 -4.89 0.57 9.04
CA ALA A 87 -5.32 -0.29 7.92
C ALA A 87 -4.29 -0.29 6.79
N GLU A 88 -3.83 0.90 6.41
CA GLU A 88 -2.85 1.11 5.33
C GLU A 88 -1.47 0.59 5.71
N SER A 89 -1.01 0.87 6.93
CA SER A 89 0.29 0.38 7.44
C SER A 89 0.33 -1.14 7.47
N ALA A 90 -0.74 -1.78 7.94
CA ALA A 90 -0.84 -3.24 7.95
C ALA A 90 -0.80 -3.85 6.54
N ALA A 91 -1.46 -3.22 5.56
CA ALA A 91 -1.39 -3.63 4.16
C ALA A 91 0.04 -3.52 3.61
N VAL A 92 0.70 -2.39 3.86
CA VAL A 92 2.06 -2.12 3.39
C VAL A 92 3.07 -3.11 3.98
N VAL A 93 2.97 -3.41 5.27
CA VAL A 93 3.84 -4.40 5.94
C VAL A 93 3.63 -5.79 5.34
N HIS A 94 2.38 -6.23 5.18
CA HIS A 94 2.09 -7.56 4.64
C HIS A 94 2.58 -7.72 3.19
N ASN A 95 2.53 -6.66 2.39
CA ASN A 95 3.02 -6.66 1.01
C ASN A 95 4.54 -6.59 0.88
N SER A 96 5.23 -6.20 1.94
CA SER A 96 6.68 -6.04 1.96
C SER A 96 7.42 -7.25 2.54
N THR A 97 6.70 -8.28 2.99
CA THR A 97 7.25 -9.46 3.70
C THR A 97 8.32 -10.21 2.90
N ASP A 98 8.19 -10.26 1.56
CA ASP A 98 9.13 -10.96 0.67
C ASP A 98 10.11 -10.02 -0.06
N CYS A 99 10.19 -8.74 0.35
CA CYS A 99 11.05 -7.76 -0.30
C CYS A 99 12.43 -7.67 0.36
N GLU A 100 13.49 -7.78 -0.43
CA GLU A 100 14.86 -7.46 -0.02
C GLU A 100 15.45 -6.35 -0.92
N PRO A 101 16.01 -5.27 -0.35
CA PRO A 101 16.08 -4.93 1.07
C PRO A 101 14.73 -4.43 1.63
N ILE A 102 14.35 -4.90 2.82
CA ILE A 102 13.02 -4.63 3.40
C ILE A 102 12.84 -3.17 3.85
N ALA A 103 13.83 -2.59 4.53
CA ALA A 103 13.72 -1.26 5.15
C ALA A 103 13.42 -0.12 4.16
N PRO A 104 14.18 0.08 3.05
CA PRO A 104 13.91 1.19 2.13
C PRO A 104 12.62 0.98 1.32
N VAL A 105 12.22 -0.28 1.08
CA VAL A 105 10.95 -0.59 0.40
C VAL A 105 9.78 -0.28 1.33
N LEU A 106 9.87 -0.68 2.59
CA LEU A 106 8.83 -0.42 3.58
C LEU A 106 8.66 1.08 3.83
N GLU A 107 9.76 1.81 4.03
CA GLU A 107 9.73 3.26 4.21
C GLU A 107 9.06 3.96 3.02
N ARG A 108 9.51 3.66 1.79
CA ARG A 108 8.93 4.22 0.57
C ARG A 108 7.43 3.94 0.43
N ASN A 109 7.00 2.74 0.78
CA ASN A 109 5.60 2.33 0.64
C ASN A 109 4.71 2.85 1.77
N LEU A 110 5.28 3.16 2.94
CA LEU A 110 4.55 3.68 4.10
C LEU A 110 4.35 5.20 4.03
N LEU A 111 5.29 5.92 3.39
CA LEU A 111 5.26 7.39 3.27
C LEU A 111 3.88 7.95 2.85
N PRO A 112 3.19 7.43 1.82
CA PRO A 112 1.88 7.97 1.43
C PRO A 112 0.81 7.90 2.54
N ALA A 113 0.81 6.81 3.32
CA ALA A 113 -0.13 6.64 4.44
C ALA A 113 0.18 7.62 5.59
N VAL A 114 1.47 7.86 5.83
CA VAL A 114 1.94 8.84 6.81
C VAL A 114 1.58 10.26 6.36
N ASP A 115 1.79 10.60 5.09
CA ASP A 115 1.44 11.92 4.53
C ASP A 115 -0.06 12.19 4.68
N ALA A 116 -0.91 11.23 4.29
CA ALA A 116 -2.36 11.34 4.45
C ALA A 116 -2.79 11.51 5.92
N PHE A 117 -2.12 10.81 6.84
CA PHE A 117 -2.34 10.98 8.28
C PHE A 117 -1.96 12.40 8.75
N LEU A 118 -0.79 12.89 8.34
CA LEU A 118 -0.31 14.22 8.71
C LEU A 118 -1.23 15.32 8.16
N GLU A 119 -1.74 15.19 6.93
CA GLU A 119 -2.73 16.11 6.37
C GLU A 119 -3.98 16.21 7.25
N LYS A 120 -4.47 15.08 7.76
CA LYS A 120 -5.61 15.06 8.71
C LYS A 120 -5.26 15.69 10.05
N MET A 121 -4.03 15.56 10.52
CA MET A 121 -3.56 16.23 11.74
C MET A 121 -3.49 17.75 11.58
N VAL A 122 -3.06 18.23 10.42
CA VAL A 122 -3.11 19.65 10.07
C VAL A 122 -4.55 20.15 10.00
N LEU A 123 -5.48 19.36 9.44
CA LEU A 123 -6.90 19.73 9.45
C LEU A 123 -7.47 19.83 10.87
N LEU A 124 -7.11 18.89 11.76
CA LEU A 124 -7.51 18.95 13.16
C LEU A 124 -6.98 20.18 13.89
N SER A 125 -5.74 20.59 13.62
CA SER A 125 -5.13 21.73 14.29
C SER A 125 -5.68 23.07 13.83
N ARG A 126 -6.13 23.18 12.56
CA ARG A 126 -6.68 24.42 11.99
C ARG A 126 -8.17 24.62 12.25
N GLN A 127 -8.88 23.62 12.79
CA GLN A 127 -10.31 23.74 13.08
C GLN A 127 -10.55 24.59 14.35
N GLY A 128 -11.35 25.65 14.21
CA GLY A 128 -11.78 26.48 15.35
C GLY A 128 -12.66 25.72 16.36
N VAL A 129 -13.37 24.68 15.90
CA VAL A 129 -14.01 23.67 16.75
C VAL A 129 -13.53 22.30 16.26
N PRO A 130 -12.45 21.76 16.84
CA PRO A 130 -11.91 20.49 16.38
C PRO A 130 -12.97 19.40 16.59
N ARG A 131 -13.20 18.60 15.55
CA ARG A 131 -14.05 17.41 15.63
C ARG A 131 -13.31 16.31 16.41
N SER A 132 -13.08 16.56 17.68
CA SER A 132 -12.39 15.72 18.65
C SER A 132 -13.27 15.55 19.89
N ILE A 133 -13.33 14.34 20.42
CA ILE A 133 -14.03 14.03 21.66
C ILE A 133 -13.39 14.79 22.84
N HIS A 134 -12.06 14.98 22.79
CA HIS A 134 -11.31 15.75 23.77
C HIS A 134 -10.79 17.04 23.14
N ARG A 135 -11.52 18.15 23.37
CA ARG A 135 -11.16 19.48 22.87
C ARG A 135 -9.80 19.96 23.38
N GLU A 136 -9.48 19.68 24.64
CA GLU A 136 -8.18 20.04 25.24
C GLU A 136 -6.99 19.40 24.51
N THR A 137 -7.13 18.17 24.02
CA THR A 137 -6.07 17.49 23.27
C THR A 137 -5.84 18.15 21.91
N ALA A 138 -6.91 18.56 21.24
CA ALA A 138 -6.81 19.26 19.97
C ALA A 138 -6.21 20.67 20.14
N GLU A 139 -6.54 21.37 21.24
CA GLU A 139 -5.91 22.65 21.59
C GLU A 139 -4.41 22.50 21.89
N LYS A 140 -4.00 21.44 22.60
CA LYS A 140 -2.57 21.13 22.82
C LYS A 140 -1.82 20.87 21.53
N ILE A 141 -2.43 20.12 20.59
CA ILE A 141 -1.84 19.87 19.26
C ILE A 141 -1.70 21.18 18.49
N ARG A 142 -2.73 22.03 18.48
CA ARG A 142 -2.71 23.34 17.83
C ARG A 142 -1.60 24.23 18.41
N HIS A 143 -1.53 24.35 19.73
CA HIS A 143 -0.54 25.18 20.40
C HIS A 143 0.90 24.74 20.10
N ARG A 144 1.17 23.42 19.99
CA ARG A 144 2.51 22.94 19.61
C ARG A 144 2.88 23.31 18.18
N LEU A 145 1.93 23.18 17.24
CA LEU A 145 2.15 23.52 15.83
C LEU A 145 2.32 25.02 15.59
N GLU A 146 1.64 25.85 16.38
CA GLU A 146 1.80 27.32 16.36
C GLU A 146 3.18 27.75 16.90
N LEU A 147 3.72 27.05 17.89
CA LEU A 147 5.07 27.32 18.41
C LEU A 147 6.18 26.96 17.41
N GLU A 148 6.01 25.87 16.65
CA GLU A 148 7.01 25.42 15.65
C GLU A 148 6.98 26.22 14.33
N THR A 149 5.93 27.00 14.08
CA THR A 149 5.81 27.85 12.87
C THR A 149 6.17 29.32 13.11
N ALA A 150 6.54 29.67 14.35
CA ALA A 150 6.94 31.02 14.76
C ALA A 150 8.47 31.25 14.75
N ASP A 151 9.26 30.20 14.48
CA ASP A 151 10.71 30.24 14.16
C ASP A 151 10.93 30.15 12.64
#